data_AF-D7BFE2-F1
#
_entry.id   AF-D7BFE2-F1
#
_cell.length_a   1.000
_cell.length_b   1.000
_cell.length_c   1.000
_cell.angle_alpha   90.00
_cell.angle_beta   90.00
_cell.angle_gamma   90.00
#
_symmetry.space_group_name_H-M   'P 1'
#
loop_
_entity.id
_entity.type
_entity.pdbx_description
1 polymer ?
#
loop_
_entity_poly.entity_id
_entity_poly.type
_entity_poly.pdbx_seq_one_letter_code
_entity_poly.pdbx_strand_id
1 'polypeptide(L)'
;MPLRLSLMVKPSQPLHWAVFSVDPISQGTIQAFVETLDSLEGVSLARYYPDTDMIYLAYCPKRITRGEVEALACNLGVKLGEAYPD
;
A
#
# COMPACT_ATOMS: atom_id res chain seq x y z
N MET A 1 -12.85 6.46 10.95
CA MET A 1 -13.35 5.27 10.19
C MET A 1 -12.14 4.40 9.92
N PRO A 2 -12.19 3.06 10.05
CA PRO A 2 -10.98 2.24 9.86
C PRO A 2 -10.51 2.29 8.40
N LEU A 3 -9.20 2.51 8.23
CA LEU A 3 -8.52 2.62 6.95
C LEU A 3 -8.81 1.41 6.04
N ARG A 4 -9.34 1.64 4.83
CA ARG A 4 -9.67 0.58 3.87
C ARG A 4 -8.79 0.58 2.63
N LEU A 5 -7.85 -0.37 2.59
CA LEU A 5 -6.97 -0.61 1.44
C LEU A 5 -7.68 -1.47 0.37
N SER A 6 -7.95 -0.91 -0.80
CA SER A 6 -8.51 -1.63 -1.96
C SER A 6 -7.47 -1.78 -3.06
N LEU A 7 -7.17 -3.03 -3.45
CA LEU A 7 -6.15 -3.37 -4.45
C LEU A 7 -6.78 -3.56 -5.85
N MET A 8 -6.28 -2.85 -6.87
CA MET A 8 -6.64 -3.06 -8.28
C MET A 8 -5.48 -3.68 -9.07
N VAL A 9 -5.64 -4.92 -9.54
CA VAL A 9 -4.59 -5.68 -10.24
C VAL A 9 -5.14 -6.34 -11.50
N LYS A 10 -4.44 -6.19 -12.63
CA LYS A 10 -4.72 -6.96 -13.85
C LYS A 10 -4.23 -8.41 -13.70
N PRO A 11 -5.06 -9.43 -13.95
CA PRO A 11 -4.79 -10.82 -13.58
C PRO A 11 -3.71 -11.56 -14.40
N SER A 12 -3.14 -10.97 -15.45
CA SER A 12 -2.39 -11.71 -16.48
C SER A 12 -0.89 -11.39 -16.56
N GLN A 13 -0.37 -10.52 -15.68
CA GLN A 13 1.02 -10.07 -15.74
C GLN A 13 1.69 -10.19 -14.38
N PRO A 14 3.01 -10.43 -14.32
CA PRO A 14 3.77 -10.23 -13.10
C PRO A 14 3.45 -8.85 -12.54
N LEU A 15 3.13 -8.83 -11.25
CA LEU A 15 2.72 -7.66 -10.54
C LEU A 15 3.92 -6.74 -10.34
N HIS A 16 4.01 -5.73 -11.20
CA HIS A 16 5.01 -4.68 -11.08
C HIS A 16 4.55 -3.54 -10.18
N TRP A 17 3.24 -3.44 -9.93
CA TRP A 17 2.67 -2.36 -9.16
C TRP A 17 1.33 -2.76 -8.50
N ALA A 18 1.03 -2.11 -7.37
CA ALA A 18 -0.22 -2.12 -6.63
C ALA A 18 -0.65 -0.68 -6.35
N VAL A 19 -1.96 -0.48 -6.23
CA VAL A 19 -2.53 0.81 -5.81
C VAL A 19 -3.42 0.57 -4.60
N PHE A 20 -3.30 1.46 -3.64
CA PHE A 20 -4.01 1.44 -2.37
C PHE A 20 -4.81 2.72 -2.21
N SER A 21 -6.13 2.59 -2.07
CA SER A 21 -6.96 3.70 -1.59
C SER A 21 -6.68 3.92 -0.12
N VAL A 22 -6.58 5.19 0.28
CA VAL A 22 -6.38 5.60 1.66
C VAL A 22 -7.61 6.41 2.08
N ASP A 23 -8.17 6.14 3.25
CA ASP A 23 -9.20 7.00 3.82
C ASP A 23 -8.59 8.35 4.24
N PRO A 24 -9.38 9.42 4.33
CA PRO A 24 -8.88 10.74 4.70
C PRO A 24 -8.30 10.72 6.12
N ILE A 25 -6.97 10.69 6.19
CA ILE A 25 -6.16 10.74 7.41
C ILE A 25 -5.16 11.90 7.30
N SER A 26 -4.47 12.25 8.39
CA SER A 26 -3.52 13.35 8.37
C SER A 26 -2.38 13.12 7.36
N GLN A 27 -1.92 14.19 6.69
CA GLN A 27 -0.78 14.13 5.76
C GLN A 27 0.48 13.53 6.43
N GLY A 28 0.69 13.82 7.72
CA GLY A 28 1.81 13.24 8.48
C GLY A 28 1.71 11.72 8.64
N THR A 29 0.50 11.20 8.84
CA THR A 29 0.24 9.75 8.89
C THR A 29 0.48 9.09 7.54
N ILE A 30 0.08 9.75 6.45
CA ILE A 30 0.30 9.25 5.08
C ILE A 30 1.79 9.21 4.76
N GLN A 31 2.54 10.23 5.14
CA GLN A 31 4.00 10.29 4.94
C GLN A 31 4.70 9.10 5.64
N ALA A 32 4.41 8.89 6.93
CA ALA A 32 4.97 7.78 7.70
C ALA A 32 4.57 6.42 7.11
N PHE A 33 3.36 6.32 6.56
CA PHE A 33 2.89 5.12 5.88
C PHE A 33 3.68 4.84 4.59
N VAL A 34 3.86 5.85 3.74
CA VAL A 34 4.66 5.73 2.51
C VAL A 34 6.10 5.33 2.82
N GLU A 35 6.72 5.91 3.84
CA GLU A 35 8.08 5.55 4.27
C GLU A 35 8.18 4.10 4.77
N THR A 36 7.17 3.65 5.53
CA THR A 36 7.11 2.24 5.98
C THR A 36 7.04 1.30 4.79
N LEU A 37 6.21 1.64 3.80
CA LEU A 37 6.02 0.86 2.58
C LEU A 37 7.29 0.78 1.74
N ASP A 38 7.98 1.90 1.57
CA ASP A 38 9.22 1.99 0.78
C ASP A 38 10.35 1.15 1.40
N SER A 39 10.31 0.93 2.72
CA SER A 39 11.29 0.11 3.45
C SER A 39 11.08 -1.41 3.33
N LEU A 40 9.93 -1.86 2.78
CA LEU A 40 9.61 -3.28 2.69
C LEU A 40 10.47 -4.00 1.64
N GLU A 41 10.97 -5.18 2.00
CA GLU A 41 11.72 -6.01 1.07
C GLU A 41 10.88 -6.34 -0.18
N GLY A 42 11.43 -6.05 -1.36
CA GLY A 42 10.77 -6.28 -2.64
C GLY A 42 9.95 -5.09 -3.16
N VAL A 43 9.73 -4.05 -2.35
CA VAL A 43 9.22 -2.76 -2.82
C VAL A 43 10.36 -1.98 -3.46
N SER A 44 10.11 -1.44 -4.64
CA SER A 44 11.06 -0.57 -5.36
C SER A 44 10.69 0.91 -5.28
N LEU A 45 9.41 1.22 -5.02
CA LEU A 45 8.93 2.58 -4.83
C LEU A 45 7.57 2.57 -4.12
N ALA A 46 7.40 3.38 -3.10
CA ALA A 46 6.09 3.79 -2.57
C ALA A 46 5.86 5.29 -2.78
N ARG A 47 4.66 5.68 -3.25
CA ARG A 47 4.33 7.10 -3.47
C ARG A 47 2.86 7.40 -3.24
N TYR A 48 2.56 8.44 -2.47
CA TYR A 48 1.21 8.98 -2.30
C TYR A 48 0.87 10.04 -3.36
N TYR A 49 -0.38 10.01 -3.82
CA TYR A 49 -0.99 10.94 -4.75
C TYR A 49 -2.18 11.61 -4.05
N PRO A 50 -2.03 12.86 -3.57
CA PRO A 50 -3.06 13.55 -2.79
C PRO A 50 -4.31 13.88 -3.60
N ASP A 51 -4.19 14.04 -4.92
CA ASP A 51 -5.34 14.37 -5.79
C ASP A 51 -6.36 13.23 -5.89
N THR A 52 -5.95 11.99 -5.60
CA THR A 52 -6.79 10.79 -5.71
C THR A 52 -6.88 9.98 -4.42
N ASP A 53 -6.24 10.44 -3.34
CA ASP A 53 -6.09 9.70 -2.09
C ASP A 53 -5.57 8.26 -2.29
N MET A 54 -4.57 8.12 -3.18
CA MET A 54 -4.02 6.81 -3.55
C MET A 54 -2.53 6.71 -3.24
N ILE A 55 -2.11 5.53 -2.78
CA ILE A 55 -0.70 5.16 -2.68
C ILE A 55 -0.38 4.13 -3.74
N TYR A 56 0.64 4.42 -4.55
CA TYR A 56 1.18 3.53 -5.55
C TYR A 56 2.41 2.84 -4.97
N LEU A 57 2.44 1.54 -5.15
CA LEU A 57 3.50 0.65 -4.70
C LEU A 57 4.04 -0.07 -5.92
N ALA A 58 5.31 0.15 -6.26
CA ALA A 58 6.01 -0.61 -7.28
C ALA A 58 6.84 -1.72 -6.63
N TYR A 59 6.90 -2.88 -7.28
CA TYR A 59 7.67 -4.03 -6.82
C TYR A 59 8.83 -4.32 -7.76
N CYS A 60 9.95 -4.76 -7.19
CA CYS A 60 11.09 -5.27 -7.95
C CYS A 60 10.68 -6.60 -8.63
N PRO A 61 11.12 -6.92 -9.86
CA PRO A 61 10.53 -7.99 -10.70
C PRO A 61 10.81 -9.45 -10.24
N LYS A 62 11.00 -9.69 -8.94
CA LYS A 62 10.98 -11.02 -8.35
C LYS A 62 9.54 -11.37 -7.94
N ARG A 63 8.85 -12.08 -8.82
CA ARG A 63 7.62 -12.89 -8.60
C ARG A 63 6.85 -12.59 -7.30
N ILE A 64 6.29 -11.40 -7.14
CA ILE A 64 5.26 -11.19 -6.12
C ILE A 64 3.92 -11.64 -6.73
N THR A 65 3.25 -12.57 -6.07
CA THR A 65 1.94 -13.07 -6.45
C THR A 65 0.86 -12.13 -5.94
N ARG A 66 -0.32 -12.21 -6.55
CA ARG A 66 -1.49 -11.45 -6.08
C ARG A 66 -1.79 -11.71 -4.60
N GLY A 67 -1.72 -12.97 -4.17
CA GLY A 67 -1.97 -13.34 -2.78
C GLY A 67 -0.97 -12.72 -1.81
N GLU A 68 0.30 -12.61 -2.20
CA GLU A 68 1.32 -11.92 -1.39
C GLU A 68 1.06 -10.42 -1.28
N VAL A 69 0.64 -9.77 -2.37
CA VAL A 69 0.25 -8.36 -2.34
C VAL A 69 -1.00 -8.13 -1.50
N GLU A 70 -2.01 -9.01 -1.59
CA GLU A 70 -3.23 -8.94 -0.77
C GLU A 70 -2.93 -9.19 0.72
N ALA A 71 -2.06 -10.17 1.03
CA ALA A 71 -1.61 -10.43 2.40
C ALA A 71 -0.80 -9.26 2.98
N LEU A 72 0.08 -8.66 2.17
CA LEU A 72 0.83 -7.46 2.52
C LEU A 72 -0.13 -6.30 2.83
N ALA A 73 -1.11 -6.06 1.94
CA ALA A 73 -2.14 -5.05 2.12
C ALA A 73 -2.93 -5.23 3.42
N CYS A 74 -3.36 -6.46 3.70
CA CYS A 74 -4.12 -6.79 4.91
C CYS A 74 -3.28 -6.56 6.17
N ASN A 75 -2.05 -7.08 6.21
CA ASN A 75 -1.14 -6.91 7.34
C ASN A 75 -0.80 -5.44 7.59
N LEU A 76 -0.62 -4.65 6.53
CA LEU A 76 -0.40 -3.21 6.64
C LEU A 76 -1.63 -2.49 7.16
N GLY A 77 -2.82 -2.79 6.64
CA GLY A 77 -4.07 -2.21 7.14
C GLY A 77 -4.28 -2.46 8.63
N VAL A 78 -3.97 -3.67 9.11
CA VAL A 78 -4.01 -4.02 10.54
C VAL A 78 -2.98 -3.21 11.33
N LYS A 79 -1.70 -3.23 10.93
CA LYS A 79 -0.64 -2.48 11.63
C LYS A 79 -0.92 -0.98 11.70
N LEU A 80 -1.51 -0.42 10.64
CA LEU A 80 -1.88 1.00 10.61
C LEU A 80 -3.09 1.28 11.48
N GLY A 81 -4.12 0.42 11.46
CA GLY A 81 -5.25 0.55 12.38
C GLY A 81 -4.83 0.44 13.86
N GLU A 82 -3.77 -0.32 14.15
CA GLU A 82 -3.18 -0.40 15.49
C GLU A 82 -2.33 0.85 15.83
N ALA A 83 -1.51 1.34 14.89
CA ALA A 83 -0.64 2.49 15.11
C ALA A 83 -1.39 3.84 15.10
N TYR A 84 -2.49 3.91 14.35
CA TYR A 84 -3.32 5.08 14.12
C TYR A 84 -4.80 4.69 14.24
N PRO A 85 -5.31 4.51 15.47
CA PRO A 85 -6.69 4.09 15.71
C PRO A 85 -7.75 5.17 15.42
N ASP A 86 -7.33 6.43 15.32
CA ASP A 86 -8.17 7.61 15.08
C ASP A 86 -8.27 7.95 13.57
#